data_AF-A0AAV5ACF7-F1
#
_entry.id   AF-A0AAV5ACF7-F1
#
_cell.length_a   1.000
_cell.length_b   1.000
_cell.length_c   1.000
_cell.angle_alpha   90.00
_cell.angle_beta   90.00
_cell.angle_gamma   90.00
#
_symmetry.space_group_name_H-M   'P 1'
#
loop_
_entity.id
_entity.type
_entity.pdbx_description
1 polymer ?
#
loop_
_entity_poly.entity_id
_entity_poly.type
_entity_poly.pdbx_seq_one_letter_code
_entity_poly.pdbx_strand_id
1 'polypeptide(L)'
;MFEDWRDVPLFTALSMGVASVEADVWLVNGTLYIGHELAALTKARTFDSLYVQPLLTIINNMNPKNGFTVGQTAPKLTDASDIVSGVFDMSGDTPLQLLVDVKTDGVQTLPYVLKALDPLRQAGYLSTFANGTLTLGPVLVIGTGNSPLEPIKALEPRDFFFDAPLTELSIPSNTTWSPDLSPIASTDYGVAVGWSGIGPISDAQRANITKFVHDADSRGIKSRFWDTPGWPISAR
;
A
#
# COMPACT_ATOMS: atom_id res chain seq x y z
N MET A 1 -3.10 9.34 -4.48
CA MET A 1 -1.96 8.44 -4.71
C MET A 1 -0.80 9.27 -5.26
N PHE A 2 0.43 9.03 -4.77
CA PHE A 2 1.63 9.75 -5.19
C PHE A 2 2.50 8.82 -6.03
N GLU A 3 2.93 9.30 -7.19
CA GLU A 3 3.61 8.52 -8.24
C GLU A 3 5.10 8.88 -8.34
N ASP A 4 5.93 7.91 -8.77
CA ASP A 4 7.35 7.75 -8.45
C ASP A 4 8.36 8.70 -9.15
N TRP A 5 7.89 9.75 -9.82
CA TRP A 5 8.71 10.65 -10.63
C TRP A 5 9.52 11.69 -9.84
N ARG A 6 9.55 11.61 -8.50
CA ARG A 6 10.21 12.60 -7.64
C ARG A 6 11.46 12.06 -6.96
N ASP A 7 12.36 12.96 -6.60
CA ASP A 7 13.63 12.62 -5.96
C ASP A 7 13.43 11.91 -4.60
N VAL A 8 12.37 12.29 -3.86
CA VAL A 8 12.02 11.76 -2.53
C VAL A 8 10.52 11.42 -2.44
N PRO A 9 10.06 10.32 -3.07
CA PRO A 9 8.63 10.03 -3.27
C PRO A 9 7.88 9.89 -1.94
N LEU A 10 8.42 9.13 -0.98
CA LEU A 10 7.83 8.95 0.34
C LEU A 10 7.67 10.28 1.10
N PHE A 11 8.74 11.04 1.26
CA PHE A 11 8.70 12.30 2.02
C PHE A 11 7.72 13.29 1.41
N THR A 12 7.65 13.36 0.08
CA THR A 12 6.73 14.30 -0.56
C THR A 12 5.27 13.89 -0.33
N ALA A 13 4.96 12.58 -0.39
CA ALA A 13 3.61 12.11 -0.11
C ALA A 13 3.18 12.36 1.34
N LEU A 14 4.08 12.09 2.30
CA LEU A 14 3.83 12.35 3.72
C LEU A 14 3.67 13.85 4.01
N SER A 15 4.46 14.72 3.37
CA SER A 15 4.32 16.18 3.50
C SER A 15 2.95 16.70 3.04
N MET A 16 2.23 15.93 2.22
CA MET A 16 0.89 16.24 1.72
C MET A 16 -0.21 15.48 2.47
N GLY A 17 0.12 14.80 3.57
CA GLY A 17 -0.83 14.07 4.41
C GLY A 17 -1.42 12.83 3.74
N VAL A 18 -0.75 12.27 2.72
CA VAL A 18 -1.30 11.12 2.00
C VAL A 18 -1.04 9.83 2.75
N ALA A 19 -2.11 9.11 3.08
CA ALA A 19 -2.09 7.84 3.80
C ALA A 19 -1.67 6.61 2.96
N SER A 20 -1.35 6.81 1.68
CA SER A 20 -0.98 5.75 0.74
C SER A 20 0.10 6.22 -0.23
N VAL A 21 1.17 5.45 -0.32
CA VAL A 21 2.32 5.66 -1.21
C VAL A 21 2.58 4.41 -2.03
N GLU A 22 3.02 4.58 -3.27
CA GLU A 22 3.39 3.46 -4.14
C GLU A 22 4.88 3.47 -4.43
N ALA A 23 5.45 2.28 -4.58
CA ALA A 23 6.81 2.01 -4.98
C ALA A 23 6.80 1.07 -6.20
N ASP A 24 7.22 1.56 -7.35
CA ASP A 24 7.41 0.79 -8.59
C ASP A 24 8.72 -0.02 -8.50
N VAL A 25 8.61 -1.30 -8.12
CA VAL A 25 9.75 -2.15 -7.77
C VAL A 25 10.18 -3.04 -8.94
N TRP A 26 11.47 -2.91 -9.31
CA TRP A 26 12.15 -3.76 -10.29
C TRP A 26 13.25 -4.60 -9.62
N LEU A 27 13.19 -5.92 -9.75
CA LEU A 27 14.30 -6.79 -9.38
C LEU A 27 15.34 -6.84 -10.50
N VAL A 28 16.54 -6.31 -10.24
CA VAL A 28 17.68 -6.37 -11.17
C VAL A 28 18.90 -6.90 -10.44
N ASN A 29 19.41 -8.07 -10.86
CA ASN A 29 20.59 -8.72 -10.28
C ASN A 29 20.56 -8.83 -8.74
N GLY A 30 19.40 -9.16 -8.18
CA GLY A 30 19.21 -9.33 -6.73
C GLY A 30 19.01 -8.03 -5.94
N THR A 31 18.96 -6.87 -6.61
CA THR A 31 18.68 -5.57 -5.99
C THR A 31 17.32 -5.07 -6.44
N LEU A 32 16.55 -4.50 -5.50
CA LEU A 32 15.25 -3.88 -5.78
C LEU A 32 15.44 -2.39 -6.07
N TYR A 33 15.26 -2.00 -7.33
CA TYR A 33 15.31 -0.61 -7.77
C TYR A 33 13.91 -0.01 -7.90
N ILE A 34 13.83 1.31 -7.76
CA ILE A 34 12.58 2.08 -7.82
C ILE A 34 12.53 2.96 -9.06
N GLY A 35 11.44 2.84 -9.82
CA GLY A 35 11.08 3.75 -10.89
C GLY A 35 9.93 3.23 -11.74
N HIS A 36 9.11 4.14 -12.26
CA HIS A 36 7.95 3.78 -13.08
C HIS A 36 8.33 3.03 -14.37
N GLU A 37 9.48 3.39 -14.95
CA GLU A 37 10.03 2.76 -16.15
C GLU A 37 11.50 2.36 -15.93
N LEU A 38 11.99 1.39 -16.71
CA LEU A 38 13.39 0.95 -16.68
C LEU A 38 14.39 2.11 -16.87
N ALA A 39 14.04 3.12 -17.66
CA ALA A 39 14.89 4.28 -17.92
C ALA A 39 15.06 5.20 -16.70
N ALA A 40 14.15 5.15 -15.72
CA ALA A 40 14.22 5.92 -14.48
C ALA A 40 15.09 5.26 -13.40
N LEU A 41 15.53 4.02 -13.62
CA LEU A 41 16.32 3.28 -12.64
C LEU A 41 17.73 3.87 -12.53
N THR A 42 18.15 4.14 -11.29
CA THR A 42 19.52 4.54 -10.99
C THR A 42 20.06 3.72 -9.82
N LYS A 43 21.39 3.57 -9.74
CA LYS A 43 22.02 2.77 -8.67
C LYS A 43 21.67 3.25 -7.25
N ALA A 44 21.30 4.52 -7.09
CA ALA A 44 20.97 5.13 -5.80
C ALA A 44 19.48 4.98 -5.41
N ARG A 45 18.60 4.72 -6.38
CA ARG A 45 17.14 4.60 -6.17
C ARG A 45 16.77 3.16 -5.89
N THR A 46 16.99 2.72 -4.66
CA THR A 46 16.64 1.36 -4.22
C THR A 46 15.42 1.40 -3.31
N PHE A 47 14.71 0.27 -3.21
CA PHE A 47 13.57 0.16 -2.30
C PHE A 47 13.98 0.40 -0.84
N ASP A 48 15.17 -0.08 -0.46
CA ASP A 48 15.73 0.14 0.87
C ASP A 48 15.99 1.63 1.15
N SER A 49 16.69 2.32 0.23
CA SER A 49 17.10 3.72 0.41
C SER A 49 15.94 4.73 0.33
N LEU A 50 14.90 4.44 -0.45
CA LEU A 50 13.79 5.37 -0.68
C LEU A 50 12.56 5.11 0.20
N TYR A 51 12.36 3.87 0.68
CA TYR A 51 11.18 3.50 1.47
C TYR A 51 11.55 2.90 2.82
N VAL A 52 12.29 1.80 2.87
CA VAL A 52 12.48 1.03 4.11
C VAL A 52 13.23 1.84 5.18
N GLN A 53 14.43 2.34 4.87
CA GLN A 53 15.23 3.11 5.83
C GLN A 53 14.57 4.44 6.23
N PRO A 54 13.99 5.21 5.28
CA PRO A 54 13.20 6.38 5.63
C PRO A 54 12.02 6.08 6.56
N LEU A 55 11.21 5.04 6.30
CA LEU A 55 10.08 4.67 7.15
C LEU A 55 10.54 4.28 8.56
N LEU A 56 11.59 3.45 8.64
CA LEU A 56 12.18 3.06 9.91
C LEU A 56 12.63 4.30 10.72
N THR A 57 13.28 5.25 10.05
CA THR A 57 13.75 6.49 10.67
C THR A 57 12.57 7.37 11.13
N ILE A 58 11.56 7.55 10.29
CA ILE A 58 10.37 8.36 10.61
C ILE A 58 9.65 7.78 11.82
N ILE A 59 9.33 6.49 11.81
CA ILE A 59 8.58 5.85 12.91
C ILE A 59 9.40 5.88 14.20
N ASN A 60 10.70 5.64 14.15
CA ASN A 60 11.57 5.78 15.33
C ASN A 60 11.52 7.21 15.91
N ASN A 61 11.57 8.23 15.05
CA ASN A 61 11.53 9.63 15.49
C ASN A 61 10.15 10.05 16.03
N MET A 62 9.07 9.43 15.54
CA MET A 62 7.70 9.61 16.05
C MET A 62 7.49 8.96 17.42
N ASN A 63 8.42 8.09 17.85
CA ASN A 63 8.33 7.34 19.09
C ASN A 63 9.59 7.56 19.97
N PRO A 64 9.89 8.81 20.37
CA PRO A 64 11.11 9.11 21.11
C PRO A 64 11.05 8.52 22.52
N LYS A 65 12.14 7.88 22.95
CA LYS A 65 12.29 7.37 24.33
C LYS A 65 13.11 8.37 25.14
N ASN A 66 12.45 9.27 25.86
CA ASN A 66 13.09 10.31 26.66
C ASN A 66 12.28 10.64 27.92
N GLY A 67 12.80 11.56 28.76
CA GLY A 67 12.15 11.94 30.02
C GLY A 67 10.74 12.53 29.88
N PHE A 68 10.34 12.99 28.69
CA PHE A 68 9.00 13.53 28.42
C PHE A 68 7.99 12.46 28.00
N THR A 69 8.46 11.29 27.54
CA THR A 69 7.58 10.19 27.08
C THR A 69 7.39 9.10 28.12
N VAL A 70 7.98 9.24 29.31
CA VAL A 70 7.77 8.33 30.44
C VAL A 70 6.29 8.35 30.85
N GLY A 71 5.60 7.23 30.66
CA GLY A 71 4.18 7.07 31.03
C GLY A 71 3.18 7.69 30.04
N GLN A 72 3.62 8.18 28.88
CA GLN A 72 2.69 8.60 27.83
C GLN A 72 2.00 7.38 27.20
N THR A 73 0.69 7.54 26.95
CA THR A 73 -0.09 6.63 26.11
C THR A 73 -0.28 7.28 24.73
N ALA A 74 0.41 6.79 23.70
CA ALA A 74 0.14 7.19 22.31
C ALA A 74 -1.18 6.57 21.80
N PRO A 75 -1.77 7.07 20.68
CA PRO A 75 -2.89 6.42 20.00
C PRO A 75 -2.55 4.97 19.68
N LYS A 76 -3.48 4.05 20.01
CA LYS A 76 -3.24 2.61 19.91
C LYS A 76 -3.48 2.13 18.47
N LEU A 77 -2.44 1.66 17.79
CA LEU A 77 -2.60 0.82 16.59
C LEU A 77 -3.01 -0.62 16.96
N THR A 78 -2.64 -1.08 18.16
CA THR A 78 -2.93 -2.44 18.66
C THR A 78 -3.12 -2.46 20.18
N ASP A 79 -3.62 -3.59 20.69
CA ASP A 79 -3.63 -3.92 22.12
C ASP A 79 -2.28 -4.42 22.64
N ALA A 80 -1.21 -4.38 21.84
CA ALA A 80 0.13 -4.76 22.29
C ALA A 80 0.68 -3.76 23.33
N SER A 81 1.48 -4.28 24.26
CA SER A 81 2.00 -3.55 25.43
C SER A 81 2.92 -2.36 25.09
N ASP A 82 3.50 -2.34 23.88
CA ASP A 82 4.35 -1.27 23.40
C ASP A 82 3.57 -0.40 22.42
N ILE A 83 3.31 0.84 22.84
CA ILE A 83 2.54 1.81 22.06
C ILE A 83 3.46 2.42 21.01
N VAL A 84 3.12 2.25 19.73
CA VAL A 84 3.87 2.82 18.60
C VAL A 84 2.93 3.70 17.78
N SER A 85 3.22 4.99 17.71
CA SER A 85 2.61 5.92 16.77
C SER A 85 3.11 5.63 15.35
N GLY A 86 2.20 5.66 14.38
CA GLY A 86 2.52 5.62 12.96
C GLY A 86 3.21 6.89 12.46
N VAL A 87 3.16 7.11 11.14
CA VAL A 87 3.83 8.24 10.49
C VAL A 87 3.06 9.58 10.58
N PHE A 88 1.80 9.55 11.04
CA PHE A 88 0.93 10.71 11.15
C PHE A 88 0.85 11.17 12.62
N ASP A 89 1.28 12.39 12.90
CA ASP A 89 1.32 12.95 14.26
C ASP A 89 -0.07 13.16 14.87
N MET A 90 -1.03 13.58 14.06
CA MET A 90 -2.42 13.83 14.46
C MET A 90 -3.32 12.58 14.36
N SER A 91 -2.82 11.47 13.81
CA SER A 91 -3.53 10.17 13.72
C SER A 91 -2.53 9.02 13.74
N GLY A 92 -1.84 8.85 14.88
CA GLY A 92 -0.83 7.81 15.06
C GLY A 92 -1.39 6.38 14.97
N ASP A 93 -2.72 6.23 15.00
CA ASP A 93 -3.48 5.00 14.83
C ASP A 93 -3.87 4.69 13.37
N THR A 94 -3.44 5.50 12.41
CA THR A 94 -3.62 5.22 10.98
C THR A 94 -2.33 4.62 10.38
N PRO A 95 -2.37 3.37 9.88
CA PRO A 95 -1.25 2.81 9.13
C PRO A 95 -0.99 3.59 7.84
N LEU A 96 0.29 3.76 7.50
CA LEU A 96 0.66 4.12 6.13
C LEU A 96 0.49 2.91 5.22
N GLN A 97 -0.30 3.05 4.16
CA GLN A 97 -0.38 2.04 3.12
C GLN A 97 0.81 2.16 2.18
N LEU A 98 1.69 1.16 2.18
CA LEU A 98 2.80 1.04 1.25
C LEU A 98 2.42 0.06 0.15
N LEU A 99 2.07 0.59 -1.02
CA LEU A 99 1.80 -0.19 -2.22
C LEU A 99 3.13 -0.54 -2.88
N VAL A 100 3.37 -1.82 -3.11
CA VAL A 100 4.57 -2.34 -3.78
C VAL A 100 4.15 -2.87 -5.13
N ASP A 101 4.32 -2.05 -6.17
CA ASP A 101 4.02 -2.42 -7.55
C ASP A 101 5.18 -3.21 -8.13
N VAL A 102 4.99 -4.53 -8.23
CA VAL A 102 6.02 -5.42 -8.74
C VAL A 102 6.02 -5.39 -10.27
N LYS A 103 7.07 -4.80 -10.85
CA LYS A 103 7.21 -4.66 -12.31
C LYS A 103 7.90 -5.85 -12.99
N THR A 104 8.66 -6.63 -12.23
CA THR A 104 9.33 -7.86 -12.69
C THR A 104 8.48 -9.10 -12.39
N ASP A 105 9.01 -10.31 -12.62
CA ASP A 105 8.30 -11.55 -12.28
C ASP A 105 8.00 -11.60 -10.77
N GLY A 106 6.72 -11.73 -10.42
CA GLY A 106 6.25 -11.67 -9.03
C GLY A 106 6.82 -12.75 -8.14
N VAL A 107 6.86 -14.00 -8.62
CA VAL A 107 7.32 -15.16 -7.84
C VAL A 107 8.81 -15.03 -7.54
N GLN A 108 9.61 -14.57 -8.50
CA GLN A 108 11.03 -14.30 -8.32
C GLN A 108 11.29 -13.06 -7.45
N THR A 109 10.45 -12.04 -7.55
CA THR A 109 10.65 -10.74 -6.86
C THR A 109 10.24 -10.78 -5.40
N LEU A 110 9.16 -11.51 -5.06
CA LEU A 110 8.59 -11.53 -3.72
C LEU A 110 9.63 -11.87 -2.61
N PRO A 111 10.49 -12.89 -2.72
CA PRO A 111 11.49 -13.19 -1.69
C PRO A 111 12.45 -12.01 -1.39
N TYR A 112 12.79 -11.22 -2.41
CA TYR A 112 13.65 -10.05 -2.25
C TYR A 112 12.90 -8.90 -1.57
N VAL A 113 11.62 -8.71 -1.90
CA VAL A 113 10.76 -7.71 -1.24
C VAL A 113 10.60 -8.05 0.24
N LEU A 114 10.28 -9.29 0.56
CA LEU A 114 10.14 -9.76 1.95
C LEU A 114 11.43 -9.58 2.75
N LYS A 115 12.59 -9.85 2.12
CA LYS A 115 13.91 -9.60 2.71
C LYS A 115 14.17 -8.10 2.94
N ALA A 116 13.82 -7.25 1.99
CA ALA A 116 14.00 -5.80 2.12
C ALA A 116 13.12 -5.21 3.22
N LEU A 117 11.94 -5.78 3.48
CA LEU A 117 11.03 -5.36 4.56
C LEU A 117 11.47 -5.84 5.96
N ASP A 118 12.49 -6.70 6.05
CA ASP A 118 12.91 -7.30 7.32
C ASP A 118 13.28 -6.31 8.43
N PRO A 119 13.93 -5.16 8.17
CA PRO A 119 14.18 -4.16 9.20
C PRO A 119 12.89 -3.62 9.84
N LEU A 120 11.83 -3.39 9.05
CA LEU A 120 10.53 -2.95 9.56
C LEU A 120 9.82 -4.06 10.33
N ARG A 121 9.96 -5.31 9.87
CA ARG A 121 9.42 -6.51 10.54
C ARG A 121 10.06 -6.70 11.91
N GLN A 122 11.38 -6.66 11.99
CA GLN A 122 12.13 -6.81 13.24
C GLN A 122 11.80 -5.69 14.24
N ALA A 123 11.49 -4.48 13.76
CA ALA A 123 11.05 -3.37 14.57
C ALA A 123 9.57 -3.47 15.03
N GLY A 124 8.81 -4.45 14.54
CA GLY A 124 7.39 -4.60 14.84
C GLY A 124 6.50 -3.56 14.15
N TYR A 125 6.96 -2.98 13.03
CA TYR A 125 6.26 -1.87 12.37
C TYR A 125 5.31 -2.29 11.26
N LEU A 126 5.32 -3.56 10.87
CA LEU A 126 4.43 -4.08 9.84
C LEU A 126 3.11 -4.56 10.43
N SER A 127 2.03 -4.31 9.69
CA SER A 127 0.74 -4.99 9.90
C SER A 127 0.90 -6.47 9.58
N THR A 128 0.34 -7.33 10.42
CA THR A 128 0.52 -8.78 10.35
C THR A 128 -0.82 -9.50 10.45
N PHE A 129 -1.00 -10.53 9.64
CA PHE A 129 -2.06 -11.51 9.80
C PHE A 129 -1.42 -12.83 10.22
N ALA A 130 -1.82 -13.31 11.40
CA ALA A 130 -1.32 -14.56 11.97
C ALA A 130 -2.41 -15.21 12.82
N ASN A 131 -2.48 -16.54 12.82
CA ASN A 131 -3.47 -17.29 13.62
C ASN A 131 -4.93 -16.81 13.45
N GLY A 132 -5.30 -16.35 12.24
CA GLY A 132 -6.65 -15.87 11.95
C GLY A 132 -6.96 -14.44 12.41
N THR A 133 -5.97 -13.69 12.89
CA THR A 133 -6.15 -12.33 13.40
C THR A 133 -5.26 -11.35 12.64
N LEU A 134 -5.87 -10.27 12.14
CA LEU A 134 -5.15 -9.11 11.61
C LEU A 134 -4.79 -8.16 12.75
N THR A 135 -3.50 -7.83 12.87
CA THR A 135 -2.93 -6.86 13.80
C THR A 135 -2.31 -5.72 12.99
N LEU A 136 -2.82 -4.51 13.14
CA LEU A 136 -2.34 -3.35 12.37
C LEU A 136 -1.04 -2.78 12.98
N GLY A 137 -0.04 -2.57 12.14
CA GLY A 137 1.19 -1.86 12.48
C GLY A 137 1.24 -0.50 11.81
N PRO A 138 2.25 0.34 12.13
CA PRO A 138 2.51 1.62 11.47
C PRO A 138 2.51 1.59 9.94
N VAL A 139 2.88 0.46 9.35
CA VAL A 139 2.94 0.24 7.90
C VAL A 139 2.08 -0.96 7.52
N LEU A 140 1.17 -0.76 6.56
CA LEU A 140 0.41 -1.83 5.91
C LEU A 140 0.96 -2.00 4.49
N VAL A 141 1.66 -3.10 4.23
CA VAL A 141 2.31 -3.35 2.94
C VAL A 141 1.38 -4.16 2.03
N ILE A 142 1.11 -3.67 0.83
CA ILE A 142 0.19 -4.28 -0.12
C ILE A 142 0.89 -4.44 -1.47
N GLY A 143 0.98 -5.68 -1.96
CA GLY A 143 1.50 -5.98 -3.29
C GLY A 143 0.49 -5.67 -4.39
N THR A 144 0.92 -4.88 -5.37
CA THR A 144 0.21 -4.57 -6.61
C THR A 144 1.03 -5.06 -7.83
N GLY A 145 0.59 -4.77 -9.05
CA GLY A 145 1.30 -5.17 -10.27
C GLY A 145 1.37 -6.69 -10.44
N ASN A 146 2.56 -7.23 -10.73
CA ASN A 146 2.78 -8.67 -10.92
C ASN A 146 2.85 -9.46 -9.59
N SER A 147 2.37 -8.91 -8.47
CA SER A 147 2.39 -9.59 -7.17
C SER A 147 1.75 -10.98 -7.25
N PRO A 148 2.38 -12.05 -6.69
CA PRO A 148 1.88 -13.40 -6.88
C PRO A 148 0.92 -13.82 -5.73
N LEU A 149 -0.38 -13.95 -6.05
CA LEU A 149 -1.44 -14.23 -5.06
C LEU A 149 -1.18 -15.47 -4.18
N GLU A 150 -0.90 -16.63 -4.79
CA GLU A 150 -0.76 -17.88 -4.03
C GLU A 150 0.47 -17.90 -3.09
N PRO A 151 1.67 -17.47 -3.52
CA PRO A 151 2.79 -17.27 -2.60
C PRO A 151 2.51 -16.28 -1.47
N ILE A 152 1.75 -15.21 -1.73
CA ILE A 152 1.35 -14.24 -0.70
C ILE A 152 0.40 -14.88 0.31
N LYS A 153 -0.59 -15.66 -0.14
CA LYS A 153 -1.51 -16.41 0.74
C LYS A 153 -0.79 -17.41 1.64
N ALA A 154 0.33 -17.97 1.17
CA ALA A 154 1.10 -18.98 1.89
C ALA A 154 2.04 -18.43 2.97
N LEU A 155 2.18 -17.10 3.11
CA LEU A 155 2.98 -16.48 4.16
C LEU A 155 2.36 -16.72 5.54
N GLU A 156 3.18 -17.10 6.53
CA GLU A 156 2.79 -17.24 7.93
C GLU A 156 3.99 -16.92 8.85
N PRO A 157 3.93 -15.89 9.71
CA PRO A 157 2.91 -14.82 9.69
C PRO A 157 2.97 -14.03 8.37
N ARG A 158 1.81 -13.51 7.91
CA ARG A 158 1.72 -12.71 6.69
C ARG A 158 1.78 -11.22 7.01
N ASP A 159 2.76 -10.51 6.46
CA ASP A 159 2.89 -9.04 6.58
C ASP A 159 2.94 -8.32 5.24
N PHE A 160 2.56 -9.04 4.18
CA PHE A 160 2.46 -8.54 2.82
C PHE A 160 1.09 -8.96 2.29
N PHE A 161 0.24 -7.99 1.99
CA PHE A 161 -1.15 -8.19 1.59
C PHE A 161 -1.32 -8.04 0.08
N PHE A 162 -2.48 -8.36 -0.46
CA PHE A 162 -2.72 -8.40 -1.91
C PHE A 162 -3.73 -7.36 -2.36
N ASP A 163 -3.43 -6.60 -3.42
CA ASP A 163 -4.43 -5.73 -4.06
C ASP A 163 -5.37 -6.54 -4.96
N ALA A 164 -6.62 -6.70 -4.53
CA ALA A 164 -7.58 -7.52 -5.26
C ALA A 164 -8.05 -6.84 -6.57
N PRO A 165 -8.40 -7.61 -7.61
CA PRO A 165 -8.97 -7.07 -8.83
C PRO A 165 -10.39 -6.52 -8.58
N LEU A 166 -10.54 -5.19 -8.54
CA LEU A 166 -11.81 -4.54 -8.14
C LEU A 166 -13.00 -4.95 -9.03
N THR A 167 -12.77 -5.10 -10.34
CA THR A 167 -13.80 -5.47 -11.32
C THR A 167 -14.22 -6.95 -11.22
N GLU A 168 -13.46 -7.76 -10.49
CA GLU A 168 -13.67 -9.21 -10.39
C GLU A 168 -14.13 -9.67 -9.00
N LEU A 169 -14.29 -8.76 -8.03
CA LEU A 169 -14.73 -9.10 -6.66
C LEU A 169 -16.06 -9.86 -6.61
N SER A 170 -16.95 -9.59 -7.56
CA SER A 170 -18.27 -10.25 -7.68
C SER A 170 -18.25 -11.50 -8.57
N ILE A 171 -17.13 -11.78 -9.24
CA ILE A 171 -17.01 -12.94 -10.13
C ILE A 171 -16.64 -14.16 -9.28
N PRO A 172 -17.32 -15.31 -9.43
CA PRO A 172 -16.96 -16.53 -8.72
C PRO A 172 -15.49 -16.91 -8.99
N SER A 173 -14.71 -17.05 -7.92
CA SER A 173 -13.31 -17.48 -7.98
C SER A 173 -13.01 -18.48 -6.86
N ASN A 174 -11.84 -19.11 -6.91
CA ASN A 174 -11.33 -19.97 -5.82
C ASN A 174 -10.79 -19.17 -4.63
N THR A 175 -10.84 -17.84 -4.68
CA THR A 175 -10.31 -16.94 -3.66
C THR A 175 -11.45 -16.15 -3.03
N THR A 176 -11.54 -16.25 -1.71
CA THR A 176 -12.42 -15.38 -0.93
C THR A 176 -11.68 -14.08 -0.65
N TRP A 177 -12.11 -13.00 -1.29
CA TRP A 177 -11.59 -11.66 -1.04
C TRP A 177 -12.12 -11.13 0.30
N SER A 178 -11.22 -10.87 1.25
CA SER A 178 -11.51 -10.33 2.57
C SER A 178 -10.47 -9.25 2.92
N PRO A 179 -10.75 -8.33 3.86
CA PRO A 179 -9.79 -7.29 4.26
C PRO A 179 -8.49 -7.86 4.83
N ASP A 180 -8.51 -9.08 5.37
CA ASP A 180 -7.33 -9.74 5.95
C ASP A 180 -6.38 -10.32 4.89
N LEU A 181 -6.84 -10.49 3.65
CA LEU A 181 -5.99 -10.86 2.50
C LEU A 181 -5.75 -9.63 1.61
N SER A 182 -6.82 -8.89 1.35
CA SER A 182 -6.89 -7.77 0.42
C SER A 182 -7.59 -6.58 1.07
N PRO A 183 -6.85 -5.75 1.82
CA PRO A 183 -7.38 -4.52 2.43
C PRO A 183 -7.91 -3.52 1.39
N ILE A 184 -7.37 -3.59 0.17
CA ILE A 184 -7.78 -2.79 -0.98
C ILE A 184 -8.09 -3.68 -2.19
N ALA A 185 -8.87 -3.12 -3.10
CA ALA A 185 -9.06 -3.64 -4.44
C ALA A 185 -9.01 -2.50 -5.45
N SER A 186 -8.18 -2.66 -6.48
CA SER A 186 -7.90 -1.61 -7.45
C SER A 186 -8.27 -1.98 -8.89
N THR A 187 -8.48 -0.95 -9.73
CA THR A 187 -8.63 -1.10 -11.17
C THR A 187 -8.29 0.21 -11.90
N ASP A 188 -8.00 0.10 -13.19
CA ASP A 188 -7.87 1.21 -14.11
C ASP A 188 -9.22 1.92 -14.26
N TYR A 189 -9.24 3.24 -14.11
CA TYR A 189 -10.46 4.03 -14.22
C TYR A 189 -11.07 3.97 -15.63
N GLY A 190 -10.25 4.03 -16.68
CA GLY A 190 -10.65 3.89 -18.06
C GLY A 190 -11.26 2.52 -18.37
N VAL A 191 -10.71 1.44 -17.79
CA VAL A 191 -11.26 0.09 -17.95
C VAL A 191 -12.59 -0.07 -17.22
N ALA A 192 -12.69 0.43 -15.98
CA ALA A 192 -13.89 0.26 -15.16
C ALA A 192 -15.03 1.20 -15.56
N VAL A 193 -14.70 2.45 -15.91
CA VAL A 193 -15.67 3.53 -16.14
C VAL A 193 -15.67 3.97 -17.59
N GLY A 194 -14.49 4.14 -18.21
CA GLY A 194 -14.37 4.60 -19.60
C GLY A 194 -14.83 6.05 -19.80
N TRP A 195 -14.85 6.87 -18.75
CA TRP A 195 -15.12 8.31 -18.85
C TRP A 195 -13.80 9.08 -18.88
N SER A 196 -13.61 9.93 -19.90
CA SER A 196 -12.36 10.70 -20.07
C SER A 196 -12.30 11.99 -19.25
N GLY A 197 -13.32 12.28 -18.43
CA GLY A 197 -13.46 13.56 -17.74
C GLY A 197 -14.07 14.68 -18.61
N ILE A 198 -14.25 14.46 -19.92
CA ILE A 198 -14.83 15.44 -20.84
C ILE A 198 -16.32 15.17 -21.02
N GLY A 199 -17.13 16.24 -20.87
CA GLY A 199 -18.58 16.16 -20.98
C GLY A 199 -19.24 15.51 -19.77
N PRO A 200 -20.58 15.36 -19.78
CA PRO A 200 -21.30 14.74 -18.67
C PRO A 200 -20.96 13.25 -18.57
N ILE A 201 -20.76 12.78 -17.33
CA ILE A 201 -20.74 11.34 -17.04
C ILE A 201 -22.13 10.75 -17.28
N SER A 202 -22.20 9.64 -18.03
CA SER A 202 -23.46 8.94 -18.29
C SER A 202 -23.94 8.13 -17.08
N ASP A 203 -25.23 7.80 -17.05
CA ASP A 203 -25.80 6.97 -15.98
C ASP A 203 -25.15 5.59 -15.89
N ALA A 204 -24.79 4.99 -17.03
CA ALA A 204 -24.08 3.70 -17.06
C ALA A 204 -22.68 3.80 -16.42
N GLN A 205 -21.93 4.87 -16.72
CA GLN A 205 -20.61 5.11 -16.14
C GLN A 205 -20.70 5.35 -14.64
N ARG A 206 -21.69 6.13 -14.18
CA ARG A 206 -21.96 6.34 -12.75
C ARG A 206 -22.33 5.03 -12.07
N ALA A 207 -23.19 4.22 -12.70
CA ALA A 207 -23.60 2.92 -12.17
C ALA A 207 -22.41 1.97 -12.00
N ASN A 208 -21.44 1.97 -12.92
CA ASN A 208 -20.21 1.19 -12.78
C ASN A 208 -19.40 1.60 -11.55
N ILE A 209 -19.15 2.92 -11.35
CA ILE A 209 -18.43 3.42 -10.17
C ILE A 209 -19.15 2.97 -8.90
N THR A 210 -20.46 3.22 -8.80
CA THR A 210 -21.26 2.87 -7.63
C THR A 210 -21.24 1.36 -7.38
N LYS A 211 -21.35 0.54 -8.43
CA LYS A 211 -21.29 -0.92 -8.33
C LYS A 211 -19.95 -1.37 -7.73
N PHE A 212 -18.82 -0.95 -8.31
CA PHE A 212 -17.51 -1.41 -7.86
C PHE A 212 -17.17 -0.93 -6.45
N VAL A 213 -17.52 0.32 -6.11
CA VAL A 213 -17.38 0.83 -4.74
C VAL A 213 -18.20 -0.01 -3.76
N HIS A 214 -19.46 -0.31 -4.10
CA HIS A 214 -20.34 -1.12 -3.27
C HIS A 214 -19.86 -2.58 -3.13
N ASP A 215 -19.36 -3.19 -4.21
CA ASP A 215 -18.84 -4.55 -4.18
C ASP A 215 -17.63 -4.69 -3.24
N ALA A 216 -16.75 -3.69 -3.20
CA ALA A 216 -15.64 -3.64 -2.25
C ALA A 216 -16.12 -3.36 -0.82
N ASP A 217 -16.96 -2.33 -0.64
CA ASP A 217 -17.42 -1.89 0.69
C ASP A 217 -18.25 -2.97 1.42
N SER A 218 -19.09 -3.70 0.68
CA SER A 218 -19.85 -4.85 1.22
C SER A 218 -18.97 -6.00 1.74
N ARG A 219 -17.67 -6.00 1.39
CA ARG A 219 -16.66 -6.96 1.89
C ARG A 219 -15.73 -6.34 2.93
N GLY A 220 -15.87 -5.06 3.27
CA GLY A 220 -14.94 -4.33 4.12
C GLY A 220 -13.62 -3.95 3.43
N ILE A 221 -13.56 -4.03 2.10
CA ILE A 221 -12.38 -3.74 1.28
C ILE A 221 -12.47 -2.30 0.77
N LYS A 222 -11.36 -1.56 0.74
CA LYS A 222 -11.33 -0.22 0.14
C LYS A 222 -11.15 -0.31 -1.39
N SER A 223 -12.01 0.38 -2.13
CA SER A 223 -11.85 0.50 -3.58
C SER A 223 -10.84 1.58 -3.93
N ARG A 224 -10.06 1.36 -4.99
CA ARG A 224 -9.16 2.34 -5.59
C ARG A 224 -9.28 2.33 -7.11
N PHE A 225 -9.36 3.52 -7.69
CA PHE A 225 -9.24 3.71 -9.14
C PHE A 225 -7.92 4.42 -9.41
N TRP A 226 -7.12 3.87 -10.32
CA TRP A 226 -5.89 4.50 -10.81
C TRP A 226 -6.06 4.95 -12.26
N ASP A 227 -5.14 5.79 -12.73
CA ASP A 227 -5.24 6.50 -14.02
C ASP A 227 -6.58 7.27 -14.19
N THR A 228 -7.00 8.00 -13.14
CA THR A 228 -8.18 8.86 -13.23
C THR A 228 -7.91 10.08 -14.13
N PRO A 229 -8.93 10.68 -14.76
CA PRO A 229 -8.75 11.80 -15.68
C PRO A 229 -7.90 12.93 -15.08
N GLY A 230 -6.70 13.11 -15.63
CA GLY A 230 -5.79 14.18 -15.21
C GLY A 230 -6.26 15.58 -15.60
N TRP A 231 -7.19 15.69 -16.56
CA TRP A 231 -7.80 16.92 -17.05
C TRP A 231 -9.22 16.62 -17.59
N PRO A 232 -10.21 17.55 -17.45
CA PRO A 232 -10.13 18.84 -16.77
C PRO A 232 -9.98 18.69 -15.26
N ILE A 233 -9.50 19.74 -14.57
CA ILE A 233 -9.33 19.71 -13.09
C ILE A 233 -10.66 19.38 -12.39
N SER A 234 -11.79 19.79 -12.97
CA SER A 234 -13.13 19.48 -12.45
C SER A 234 -13.52 18.00 -12.52
N ALA A 235 -12.76 17.18 -13.25
CA ALA A 235 -12.97 15.74 -13.36
C ALA A 235 -12.06 14.91 -12.42
N ARG A 236 -11.12 15.56 -11.73
CA ARG A 236 -10.27 14.94 -10.71
C ARG A 236 -11.01 14.72 -9.39
#